data_AF-X1TEF4-F1
#
_entry.id   AF-X1TEF4-F1
#
_cell.length_a   1.000
_cell.length_b   1.000
_cell.length_c   1.000
_cell.angle_alpha   90.00
_cell.angle_beta   90.00
_cell.angle_gamma   90.00
#
_symmetry.space_group_name_H-M   'P 1'
#
loop_
_entity.id
_entity.type
_entity.pdbx_description
1 polymer ?
#
loop_
_entity_poly.entity_id
_entity_poly.type
_entity_poly.pdbx_seq_one_letter_code
_entity_poly.pdbx_strand_id
1 'polypeptide(L)' 'RSIKVLRQVFNPDGFNIGVNVGKAAGAGIVDHFHTHIVPRWQGDTNFMPVLADVRVLPEALAETYQKLKGKF' A
#
# COMPACT_ATOMS: atom_id res chain seq x y z
N ARG A 1 -13.10 -4.70 -6.10
CA ARG A 1 -13.37 -3.26 -6.37
C ARG A 1 -12.08 -2.44 -6.30
N SER A 2 -11.38 -2.44 -5.16
CA SER A 2 -10.16 -1.64 -4.92
C SER A 2 -9.02 -1.86 -5.92
N ILE A 3 -8.70 -3.12 -6.27
CA ILE A 3 -7.64 -3.44 -7.25
C ILE A 3 -7.89 -2.76 -8.60
N LYS A 4 -9.14 -2.75 -9.08
CA LYS A 4 -9.50 -2.13 -10.36
C LYS A 4 -9.24 -0.62 -10.32
N VAL A 5 -9.68 0.04 -9.26
CA VAL A 5 -9.48 1.48 -9.05
C VAL A 5 -8.00 1.81 -8.95
N LEU A 6 -7.25 1.07 -8.14
CA LEU A 6 -5.81 1.27 -7.98
C LEU A 6 -5.05 1.05 -9.30
N ARG A 7 -5.45 0.04 -10.11
CA ARG A 7 -4.90 -0.15 -11.45
C ARG A 7 -5.16 1.05 -12.36
N GLN A 8 -6.39 1.56 -12.36
CA GLN A 8 -6.76 2.70 -13.20
C GLN A 8 -6.08 4.01 -12.79
N VAL A 9 -5.86 4.23 -11.48
CA VAL A 9 -5.32 5.50 -10.97
C VAL A 9 -3.79 5.53 -11.00
N PHE A 10 -3.13 4.40 -10.73
CA PHE A 10 -1.68 4.37 -10.53
C PHE A 10 -0.91 3.47 -11.50
N ASN A 11 -1.59 2.64 -12.30
CA ASN A 11 -0.96 1.69 -13.22
C ASN A 11 0.23 0.89 -12.63
N PRO A 12 0.03 0.16 -11.52
CA PRO A 12 1.06 -0.69 -10.94
C PRO A 12 1.27 -1.98 -11.74
N ASP A 13 2.50 -2.49 -11.72
CA ASP A 13 2.87 -3.76 -12.36
C ASP A 13 2.27 -4.97 -11.63
N GLY A 14 2.10 -4.85 -10.30
CA GLY A 14 1.59 -5.92 -9.45
C GLY A 14 0.96 -5.44 -8.14
N PHE A 15 0.56 -6.39 -7.31
CA PHE A 15 -0.01 -6.13 -5.98
C PHE A 15 0.47 -7.18 -4.98
N ASN A 16 0.74 -6.75 -3.74
CA ASN A 16 0.70 -7.66 -2.59
C ASN A 16 -0.63 -7.48 -1.87
N ILE A 17 -1.30 -8.60 -1.57
CA ILE A 17 -2.58 -8.61 -0.88
C ILE A 17 -2.45 -9.58 0.30
N GLY A 18 -2.84 -9.14 1.48
CA GLY A 18 -2.70 -9.95 2.69
C GLY A 18 -3.54 -9.44 3.85
N VAL A 19 -3.57 -10.25 4.90
CA VAL A 19 -4.23 -9.94 6.17
C VAL A 19 -3.41 -10.53 7.31
N ASN A 20 -3.34 -9.79 8.42
CA ASN A 20 -2.71 -10.26 9.65
C ASN A 20 -3.84 -10.58 10.65
N VAL A 21 -3.93 -11.84 11.08
CA VAL A 21 -4.96 -12.28 12.04
C VAL A 21 -4.29 -12.66 13.36
N GLY A 22 -4.67 -11.95 14.42
CA GLY A 22 -4.10 -12.12 15.76
C GLY A 22 -2.79 -11.35 15.97
N LYS A 23 -2.49 -11.05 17.24
CA LYS A 23 -1.31 -10.24 17.64
C LYS A 23 0.00 -10.85 17.13
N ALA A 24 0.14 -12.18 17.16
CA ALA A 24 1.35 -12.87 16.72
C ALA A 24 1.62 -12.70 15.21
N ALA A 25 0.58 -12.52 14.39
CA ALA A 25 0.71 -12.25 12.96
C ALA A 25 1.00 -10.76 12.67
N GLY A 26 1.13 -9.91 13.69
CA GLY A 26 1.33 -8.46 13.52
C GLY A 26 0.04 -7.68 13.25
N ALA A 27 -1.12 -8.18 13.70
CA ALA A 27 -2.35 -7.39 13.69
C ALA A 27 -2.21 -6.18 14.63
N GLY A 28 -2.17 -4.97 14.06
CA GLY A 28 -2.00 -3.73 14.84
C GLY A 28 -3.20 -3.40 15.75
N ILE A 29 -4.39 -3.81 15.34
CA ILE A 29 -5.62 -3.72 16.14
C ILE A 29 -6.24 -5.12 16.16
N VAL A 30 -6.16 -5.78 17.31
CA VAL A 30 -6.44 -7.22 17.45
C VAL A 30 -7.86 -7.59 17.01
N ASP A 31 -8.85 -6.72 17.29
CA ASP A 31 -10.26 -6.98 16.98
C ASP A 31 -10.75 -6.28 15.70
N HIS A 32 -9.86 -5.71 14.90
CA HIS A 32 -10.21 -5.03 13.64
C HIS A 32 -9.61 -5.76 12.44
N PHE A 33 -10.45 -6.56 11.78
CA PHE A 33 -10.12 -7.18 10.50
C PHE A 33 -9.97 -6.15 9.39
N HIS A 34 -8.81 -6.11 8.75
CA HIS A 34 -8.55 -5.28 7.59
C HIS A 34 -7.65 -6.01 6.59
N THR A 35 -7.85 -5.73 5.31
CA THR A 35 -7.03 -6.29 4.23
C THR A 35 -6.04 -5.24 3.74
N HIS A 36 -4.78 -5.62 3.65
CA HIS A 36 -3.75 -4.81 2.99
C HIS A 36 -3.81 -5.06 1.49
N ILE A 37 -3.89 -3.97 0.70
CA ILE A 37 -3.76 -4.00 -0.76
C ILE A 37 -2.66 -3.01 -1.11
N VAL A 38 -1.50 -3.53 -1.49
CA VAL A 38 -0.29 -2.73 -1.73
C VAL A 38 0.07 -2.82 -3.21
N PRO A 39 -0.14 -1.75 -4.00
CA PRO A 39 0.38 -1.64 -5.36
C PRO A 39 1.90 -1.78 -5.39
N ARG A 40 2.44 -2.48 -6.39
CA ARG A 40 3.89 -2.72 -6.55
C ARG A 40 4.34 -2.37 -7.97
N TRP A 41 5.57 -1.87 -8.08
CA TRP A 41 6.25 -1.62 -9.35
C TRP A 41 7.60 -2.33 -9.39
N GLN A 42 8.06 -2.66 -10.60
CA GLN A 42 9.41 -3.18 -10.77
C GLN A 42 10.44 -2.13 -10.31
N GLY A 43 11.22 -2.45 -9.28
CA GLY A 43 12.23 -1.54 -8.71
C GLY A 43 11.70 -0.55 -7.65
N ASP A 44 10.48 -0.73 -7.14
CA ASP A 44 9.93 0.13 -6.07
C ASP A 44 10.62 -0.02 -4.71
N THR A 45 11.36 -1.11 -4.51
CA THR A 45 12.35 -1.24 -3.45
C THR A 45 13.70 -0.76 -3.97
N ASN A 46 14.07 0.47 -3.61
CA ASN A 46 15.38 1.03 -3.88
C ASN A 46 16.34 0.78 -2.70
N PHE A 47 17.61 1.18 -2.85
CA PHE A 47 18.67 0.99 -1.85
C PHE A 47 18.53 1.90 -0.62
N MET A 48 17.71 2.95 -0.70
CA MET A 48 17.60 3.99 0.34
C MET A 48 17.10 3.47 1.70
N PRO A 49 16.05 2.61 1.77
CA PRO A 49 15.66 1.97 3.03
C PRO A 49 16.74 1.07 3.62
N VAL A 50 17.61 0.49 2.78
CA VAL A 50 18.62 -0.49 3.22
C VAL A 50 19.87 0.20 3.76
N LEU A 51 20.30 1.31 3.16
CA LEU A 51 21.54 2.01 3.52
C LEU A 51 21.34 3.18 4.48
N ALA A 52 20.15 3.80 4.47
CA ALA A 52 19.90 5.03 5.22
C ALA A 52 18.65 4.95 6.11
N ASP A 53 17.93 3.82 6.15
CA ASP A 53 16.63 3.68 6.82
C ASP A 53 15.61 4.77 6.41
N VAL A 54 15.78 5.31 5.20
CA VAL A 54 14.89 6.33 4.63
C VAL A 54 14.04 5.71 3.54
N ARG A 55 12.72 5.70 3.75
CA ARG A 55 11.74 5.40 2.70
C ARG A 55 11.27 6.69 2.05
N VAL A 56 11.57 6.87 0.76
CA VAL A 56 11.05 7.99 -0.02
C VAL A 56 9.59 7.72 -0.37
N LEU A 57 8.69 8.60 0.06
CA LEU A 57 7.29 8.58 -0.35
C LEU A 57 7.11 9.62 -1.48
N PRO A 58 6.86 9.18 -2.73
CA PRO A 58 6.86 10.09 -3.89
C PRO A 58 5.62 10.99 -3.96
N GLU A 59 4.57 10.72 -3.17
CA GLU A 59 3.31 11.46 -3.16
C GLU A 59 2.81 11.62 -1.72
N ALA A 60 2.24 12.78 -1.39
CA ALA A 60 1.65 13.01 -0.08
C ALA A 60 0.31 12.25 0.06
N LEU A 61 0.02 11.73 1.26
CA LEU A 61 -1.21 10.96 1.51
C LEU A 61 -2.49 11.72 1.17
N ALA A 62 -2.51 13.04 1.39
CA ALA A 62 -3.66 13.88 1.05
C ALA A 62 -3.91 13.89 -0.48
N GLU A 63 -2.85 13.96 -1.28
CA GLU A 63 -2.94 13.93 -2.75
C GLU A 63 -3.38 12.55 -3.25
N THR A 64 -2.80 11.48 -2.69
CA THR A 64 -3.22 10.09 -2.94
C THR A 64 -4.71 9.92 -2.64
N TYR A 65 -5.18 10.44 -1.51
CA TYR A 65 -6.59 10.39 -1.13
C TYR A 65 -7.48 11.12 -2.15
N GLN A 66 -7.12 12.34 -2.58
CA GLN A 66 -7.91 13.06 -3.57
C GLN A 66 -8.00 12.31 -4.90
N LYS A 67 -6.91 11.66 -5.34
CA LYS A 67 -6.91 10.86 -6.58
C LYS A 67 -7.84 9.65 -6.52
N LEU A 68 -8.09 9.12 -5.33
CA LEU A 68 -8.90 7.91 -5.10
C LEU A 68 -10.33 8.21 -4.66
N LYS A 69 -10.57 9.34 -4.00
CA LYS A 69 -11.88 9.76 -3.51
C LYS A 69 -12.90 9.77 -4.65
N GLY A 70 -14.06 9.16 -4.41
CA GLY A 70 -15.17 9.10 -5.39
C GLY A 70 -14.95 8.12 -6.55
N LYS A 71 -13.81 7.41 -6.61
CA LYS A 71 -13.55 6.36 -7.61
C LYS A 71 -13.77 4.96 -7.08
N PHE A 72 -13.93 4.82 -5.77
CA PHE A 72 -14.29 3.56 -5.14
C PHE A 72 -15.72 3.21 -5.45
#